data_AF-A0A3D3JF86-F1
#
_entry.id   AF-A0A3D3JF86-F1
#
_cell.length_a   1.000
_cell.length_b   1.000
_cell.length_c   1.000
_cell.angle_alpha   90.00
_cell.angle_beta   90.00
_cell.angle_gamma   90.00
#
_symmetry.space_group_name_H-M   'P 1'
#
loop_
_entity.id
_entity.type
_entity.pdbx_description
1 polymer ?
#
loop_
_entity_poly.entity_id
_entity_poly.type
_entity_poly.pdbx_seq_one_letter_code
_entity_poly.pdbx_strand_id
1 'polypeptide(L)'
;MKRRLLAIVVIGTALITGFIAVGDSDYYARIGKSIETFGAVFREVSSNYVDDVDPSLLVEAGIDGMLAKLDPYTEYMTDEEQEDVDMLSTGLYTGFGISVSERESGLVITNIRADYPASQAGLRIGD
;
A
#
# COMPACT_ATOMS: atom_id res chain seq x y z
N MET A 1 49.29 -15.62 -34.30
CA MET A 1 48.74 -14.37 -33.71
C MET A 1 47.24 -14.44 -33.42
N LYS A 2 46.40 -14.91 -34.37
CA LYS A 2 44.93 -14.97 -34.21
C LYS A 2 44.39 -15.78 -33.00
N ARG A 3 45.05 -16.90 -32.63
CA ARG A 3 44.67 -17.73 -31.47
C ARG A 3 44.87 -17.06 -30.10
N ARG A 4 45.86 -16.16 -29.98
CA ARG A 4 46.12 -15.41 -28.74
C ARG A 4 45.12 -14.26 -28.56
N LEU A 5 44.72 -13.62 -29.66
CA LEU A 5 43.65 -12.61 -29.68
C LEU A 5 42.29 -13.19 -29.26
N LEU A 6 41.93 -14.38 -29.77
CA LEU A 6 40.70 -15.08 -29.37
C LEU A 6 40.66 -15.39 -27.86
N ALA A 7 41.77 -15.83 -27.28
CA ALA A 7 41.84 -16.13 -25.85
C ALA A 7 41.65 -14.87 -24.98
N ILE A 8 42.21 -13.73 -25.38
CA ILE A 8 42.08 -12.46 -24.65
C ILE A 8 40.63 -11.95 -24.71
N VAL A 9 39.96 -12.10 -25.85
CA VAL A 9 38.54 -11.70 -25.99
C VAL A 9 37.64 -12.55 -25.09
N VAL A 10 37.86 -13.87 -25.03
CA VAL A 10 37.07 -14.79 -24.19
C VAL A 10 37.29 -14.52 -22.70
N ILE A 11 38.54 -14.25 -22.29
CA ILE A 11 38.85 -13.90 -20.89
C ILE A 11 38.26 -12.52 -20.56
N GLY A 12 38.33 -11.57 -21.48
CA GLY A 12 37.73 -10.25 -21.32
C GLY A 12 36.21 -10.31 -21.18
N THR A 13 35.52 -11.09 -22.02
CA THR A 13 34.07 -11.26 -21.89
C THR A 13 33.68 -12.00 -20.62
N ALA A 14 34.42 -13.04 -20.21
CA ALA A 14 34.18 -13.76 -18.95
C ALA A 14 34.39 -12.88 -17.71
N LEU A 15 35.36 -11.97 -17.73
CA LEU A 15 35.59 -11.01 -16.65
C LEU A 15 34.48 -9.95 -16.58
N ILE A 16 33.97 -9.48 -17.73
CA ILE A 16 32.88 -8.51 -17.79
C ILE A 16 31.56 -9.13 -17.30
N THR A 17 31.22 -10.35 -17.71
CA THR A 17 30.01 -11.04 -17.21
C THR A 17 30.12 -11.40 -15.74
N GLY A 18 31.30 -11.81 -15.27
CA GLY A 18 31.54 -12.07 -13.84
C GLY A 18 31.37 -10.82 -12.96
N PHE A 19 31.81 -9.65 -13.44
CA PHE A 19 31.71 -8.41 -12.68
C PHE A 19 30.27 -7.88 -12.56
N ILE A 20 29.44 -8.07 -13.61
CA ILE A 20 28.02 -7.67 -13.60
C ILE A 20 27.21 -8.56 -12.64
N ALA A 21 27.49 -9.86 -12.58
CA ALA A 21 26.71 -10.80 -11.77
C ALA A 21 26.91 -10.67 -10.25
N VAL A 22 28.05 -10.14 -9.79
CA VAL A 22 28.38 -10.02 -8.35
C VAL A 22 27.72 -8.82 -7.68
N GLY A 23 27.39 -7.75 -8.43
CA GLY A 23 26.79 -6.54 -7.86
C GLY A 23 25.33 -6.71 -7.44
N ASP A 24 24.53 -7.43 -8.23
CA ASP A 24 23.10 -7.60 -7.96
C ASP A 24 22.83 -8.68 -6.90
N SER A 25 23.68 -9.72 -6.80
CA SER A 25 23.47 -10.84 -5.86
C SER A 25 23.46 -10.41 -4.40
N ASP A 26 24.37 -9.51 -4.02
CA ASP A 26 24.52 -9.07 -2.63
C ASP A 26 23.35 -8.19 -2.16
N TYR A 27 22.76 -7.43 -3.10
CA TYR A 27 21.59 -6.60 -2.81
C TYR A 27 20.35 -7.45 -2.52
N TYR A 28 20.02 -8.41 -3.40
CA TYR A 28 18.88 -9.30 -3.19
C TYR A 28 19.08 -10.23 -1.98
N ALA A 29 20.31 -10.67 -1.71
CA ALA A 29 20.63 -11.43 -0.50
C ALA A 29 20.32 -10.62 0.78
N ARG A 30 20.64 -9.32 0.80
CA ARG A 30 20.30 -8.43 1.92
C ARG A 30 18.80 -8.24 2.08
N ILE A 31 18.05 -8.08 0.97
CA ILE A 31 16.59 -7.98 1.02
C ILE A 31 15.99 -9.25 1.64
N GLY A 32 16.40 -10.43 1.17
CA GLY A 32 15.92 -11.70 1.69
C GLY A 32 16.13 -11.82 3.21
N LYS A 33 17.33 -11.48 3.69
CA LYS A 33 17.63 -11.48 5.13
C LYS A 33 16.79 -10.47 5.92
N SER A 34 16.54 -9.28 5.37
CA SER A 34 15.70 -8.26 6.02
C SER A 34 14.24 -8.73 6.14
N ILE A 35 13.68 -9.34 5.09
CA ILE A 35 12.33 -9.89 5.10
C ILE A 35 12.22 -11.06 6.09
N GLU A 36 13.23 -11.94 6.14
CA GLU A 36 13.28 -13.02 7.14
C GLU A 36 13.25 -12.46 8.57
N THR A 37 14.05 -11.42 8.83
CA THR A 37 14.12 -10.76 10.14
C THR A 37 12.78 -10.11 10.50
N PHE A 38 12.18 -9.37 9.56
CA PHE A 38 10.87 -8.74 9.74
C PHE A 38 9.79 -9.78 10.06
N GLY A 39 9.71 -10.85 9.24
CA GLY A 39 8.73 -11.91 9.44
C GLY A 39 8.93 -12.68 10.76
N ALA A 40 10.18 -12.82 11.22
CA ALA A 40 10.45 -13.43 12.53
C ALA A 40 9.92 -12.57 13.68
N VAL A 41 10.20 -11.26 13.67
CA VAL A 41 9.69 -10.33 14.68
C VAL A 41 8.17 -10.24 14.64
N PHE A 42 7.58 -10.14 13.45
CA PHE A 42 6.14 -10.09 13.28
C PHE A 42 5.46 -11.32 13.91
N ARG A 43 5.94 -12.54 13.60
CA ARG A 43 5.38 -13.77 14.18
C ARG A 43 5.51 -13.82 15.70
N GLU A 44 6.65 -13.37 16.23
CA GLU A 44 6.92 -13.35 17.67
C GLU A 44 5.94 -12.43 18.39
N VAL A 45 5.75 -11.21 17.88
CA VAL A 45 4.80 -10.24 18.45
C VAL A 45 3.37 -10.76 18.32
N SER A 46 2.95 -11.21 17.14
CA SER A 46 1.58 -11.66 16.92
C SER A 46 1.20 -12.91 17.72
N SER A 47 2.17 -13.73 18.15
CA SER A 47 1.88 -14.98 18.87
C SER A 47 2.10 -14.88 20.38
N ASN A 48 3.00 -14.01 20.84
CA ASN A 48 3.48 -13.98 22.22
C ASN A 48 3.24 -12.65 22.94
N TYR A 49 2.60 -11.67 22.29
CA TYR A 49 2.19 -10.44 22.97
C TYR A 49 1.07 -10.69 23.99
N VAL A 50 1.02 -9.85 25.02
CA VAL A 50 0.13 -10.05 26.18
C VAL A 50 -1.35 -9.79 25.86
N ASP A 51 -1.60 -8.88 24.92
CA ASP A 51 -2.93 -8.50 24.45
C ASP A 51 -3.20 -9.07 23.06
N ASP A 52 -4.47 -9.15 22.67
CA ASP A 52 -4.85 -9.49 21.30
C ASP A 52 -4.33 -8.42 20.34
N VAL A 53 -3.58 -8.85 19.32
CA VAL A 53 -3.04 -7.97 18.30
C VAL A 53 -3.65 -8.30 16.95
N ASP A 54 -4.18 -7.29 16.26
CA ASP A 54 -4.61 -7.44 14.87
C ASP A 54 -3.38 -7.48 13.95
N PRO A 55 -3.12 -8.61 13.26
CA PRO A 55 -1.98 -8.72 12.37
C PRO A 55 -2.03 -7.74 11.19
N SER A 56 -3.22 -7.33 10.75
CA SER A 56 -3.39 -6.38 9.64
C SER A 56 -2.89 -5.00 10.03
N LEU A 57 -3.31 -4.50 11.19
CA LEU A 57 -2.88 -3.20 11.73
C LEU A 57 -1.36 -3.17 12.02
N LEU A 58 -0.78 -4.29 12.45
CA LEU A 58 0.68 -4.41 12.63
C LEU A 58 1.44 -4.28 11.31
N VAL A 59 0.93 -4.87 10.23
CA VAL A 59 1.55 -4.79 8.91
C VAL A 59 1.45 -3.37 8.37
N GLU A 60 0.27 -2.75 8.45
CA GLU A 60 0.05 -1.36 8.04
C GLU A 60 1.00 -0.40 8.76
N ALA A 61 1.06 -0.47 10.09
CA ALA A 61 1.99 0.35 10.88
C ALA A 61 3.47 0.10 10.51
N GLY A 62 3.81 -1.14 10.14
CA GLY A 62 5.13 -1.50 9.64
C GLY A 62 5.44 -0.84 8.28
N ILE A 63 4.47 -0.82 7.37
CA ILE A 63 4.57 -0.15 6.07
C ILE A 63 4.72 1.35 6.27
N ASP A 64 3.89 1.98 7.08
CA ASP A 64 3.96 3.43 7.37
C ASP A 64 5.32 3.82 7.93
N GLY A 65 5.86 3.02 8.86
CA GLY A 65 7.18 3.23 9.43
C GLY A 65 8.31 3.12 8.39
N MET A 66 8.18 2.24 7.40
CA MET A 66 9.13 2.15 6.28
C MET A 66 9.03 3.38 5.36
N LEU A 67 7.82 3.79 5.01
CA LEU A 67 7.57 4.89 4.08
C LEU A 67 7.92 6.26 4.68
N ALA A 68 7.75 6.45 5.98
CA ALA A 68 8.11 7.69 6.70
C ALA A 68 9.59 8.08 6.59
N LYS A 69 10.46 7.18 6.11
CA LYS A 69 11.89 7.43 5.86
C LYS A 69 12.22 7.82 4.42
N LEU A 70 11.27 7.71 3.48
CA LEU A 70 11.46 8.01 2.07
C LEU A 70 11.21 9.49 1.80
N ASP A 71 9.94 9.90 1.78
CA ASP A 71 9.49 11.24 1.43
C ASP A 71 8.04 11.46 1.91
N PRO A 72 7.54 12.71 1.98
CA PRO A 72 6.23 13.01 2.54
C PRO A 72 5.04 12.79 1.58
N TYR A 73 5.28 12.31 0.36
CA TYR A 73 4.26 12.06 -0.67
C TYR A 73 4.07 10.57 -0.96
N THR A 74 5.00 9.72 -0.52
CA THR A 74 4.89 8.27 -0.62
C THR A 74 4.16 7.74 0.61
N GLU A 75 2.92 7.30 0.40
CA GLU A 75 2.04 6.74 1.43
C GLU A 75 1.47 5.40 0.94
N TYR A 76 1.16 4.52 1.87
CA TYR A 76 0.43 3.29 1.59
C TYR A 76 -1.06 3.57 1.74
N MET A 77 -1.83 3.26 0.70
CA MET A 77 -3.27 3.42 0.73
C MET A 77 -3.92 2.06 0.94
N THR A 78 -4.78 1.99 1.94
CA THR A 78 -5.68 0.85 2.16
C THR A 78 -6.74 0.78 1.05
N ASP A 79 -7.42 -0.35 0.93
CA ASP A 79 -8.50 -0.52 -0.06
C ASP A 79 -9.63 0.50 0.15
N GLU A 80 -9.96 0.82 1.40
CA GLU A 80 -10.99 1.81 1.76
C GLU A 80 -10.57 3.24 1.32
N GLU A 81 -9.32 3.63 1.60
CA GLU A 81 -8.79 4.93 1.17
C GLU A 81 -8.69 5.04 -0.36
N GLN A 82 -8.37 3.92 -1.02
CA GLN A 82 -8.35 3.85 -2.49
C GLN A 82 -9.75 4.03 -3.07
N GLU A 83 -10.79 3.43 -2.46
CA GLU A 83 -12.18 3.64 -2.86
C GLU A 83 -12.60 5.11 -2.74
N ASP A 84 -12.20 5.79 -1.67
CA ASP A 84 -12.47 7.22 -1.49
C ASP A 84 -11.77 8.07 -2.56
N VAL A 85 -10.51 7.78 -2.86
CA VAL A 85 -9.76 8.47 -3.92
C VAL A 85 -10.37 8.21 -5.30
N ASP A 86 -10.79 6.98 -5.57
CA ASP A 86 -11.48 6.62 -6.81
C ASP A 86 -12.83 7.33 -6.92
N MET A 87 -13.56 7.47 -5.81
CA MET A 87 -14.82 8.22 -5.75
C MET A 87 -14.60 9.71 -6.06
N LEU A 88 -13.56 10.31 -5.48
CA LEU A 88 -13.16 11.70 -5.75
C LEU A 88 -12.71 11.91 -7.20
N SER A 89 -11.95 10.96 -7.75
CA SER A 89 -11.35 11.03 -9.09
C SER A 89 -12.37 10.83 -10.21
N THR A 90 -13.20 9.80 -10.08
CA THR A 90 -14.22 9.46 -11.08
C THR A 90 -15.45 10.37 -10.99
N GLY A 91 -15.65 11.04 -9.85
CA GLY A 91 -16.88 11.77 -9.53
C GLY A 91 -18.11 10.86 -9.41
N LEU A 92 -17.93 9.54 -9.45
CA LEU A 92 -18.97 8.55 -9.23
C LEU A 92 -19.11 8.34 -7.73
N TYR A 93 -19.79 9.28 -7.07
CA TYR A 93 -20.29 9.08 -5.72
C TYR A 93 -21.36 7.98 -5.76
N THR A 94 -20.96 6.75 -5.47
CA THR A 94 -21.90 5.67 -5.11
C THR A 94 -22.53 6.05 -3.78
N GLY A 95 -23.76 6.57 -3.84
CA GLY A 95 -24.48 7.00 -2.65
C GLY A 95 -25.95 7.24 -2.94
N PHE A 96 -26.75 7.25 -1.88
CA PHE A 96 -28.20 7.42 -1.98
C PHE A 96 -28.62 8.85 -2.41
N GLY A 97 -27.67 9.78 -2.51
CA GLY A 97 -27.93 11.19 -2.85
C GLY A 97 -28.41 12.02 -1.66
N ILE A 98 -27.98 11.67 -0.44
CA ILE A 98 -28.29 12.42 0.79
C ILE A 98 -27.02 13.07 1.35
N SER A 99 -27.18 14.22 1.96
CA SER A 99 -26.19 14.81 2.85
C SER A 99 -26.75 14.77 4.27
N VAL A 100 -25.95 14.28 5.22
CA VAL A 100 -26.31 14.17 6.63
C VAL A 100 -25.44 15.11 7.47
N SER A 101 -26.00 15.64 8.55
CA SER A 101 -25.26 16.39 9.57
C SER A 101 -25.57 15.80 10.92
N GLU A 102 -24.56 15.70 11.77
CA GLU A 102 -24.75 15.38 13.17
C GLU A 102 -25.35 16.58 13.91
N ARG A 103 -26.39 16.34 14.71
CA ARG A 103 -27.02 17.31 15.62
C ARG A 103 -27.20 16.66 16.99
N GLU A 104 -27.55 17.43 18.01
CA GLU A 104 -27.81 16.91 19.38
C GLU A 104 -28.85 15.77 19.42
N SER A 105 -29.75 15.70 18.43
CA SER A 105 -30.77 14.66 18.30
C SER A 105 -30.32 13.42 17.51
N GLY A 106 -29.08 13.39 17.00
CA GLY A 106 -28.54 12.33 16.13
C GLY A 106 -28.17 12.82 14.73
N LEU A 107 -27.91 11.87 13.82
CA LEU A 107 -27.70 12.14 12.40
C LEU A 107 -29.03 12.57 11.76
N VAL A 108 -29.03 13.71 11.09
CA VAL A 108 -30.22 14.27 10.41
C VAL A 108 -29.89 14.58 8.96
N ILE A 109 -30.81 14.23 8.06
CA ILE A 109 -30.68 14.56 6.63
C ILE A 109 -30.82 16.07 6.43
N THR A 110 -29.80 16.71 5.85
CA THR A 110 -29.77 18.16 5.57
C THR A 110 -30.05 18.50 4.11
N ASN A 111 -29.79 17.57 3.20
CA ASN A 111 -30.03 17.75 1.78
C ASN A 111 -30.35 16.42 1.10
N ILE A 112 -31.24 16.45 0.11
CA ILE A 112 -31.55 15.31 -0.75
C ILE A 112 -31.45 15.79 -2.20
N ARG A 113 -30.64 15.09 -2.99
CA ARG A 113 -30.46 15.39 -4.40
C ARG A 113 -31.65 14.85 -5.20
N ALA A 114 -32.24 15.71 -6.03
CA ALA A 114 -33.31 15.31 -6.94
C ALA A 114 -32.84 14.20 -7.90
N ASP A 115 -33.76 13.30 -8.26
CA ASP A 115 -33.54 12.16 -9.16
C ASP A 115 -32.61 11.04 -8.65
N TYR A 116 -32.12 11.14 -7.41
CA TYR A 116 -31.32 10.10 -6.76
C TYR A 116 -32.20 9.09 -5.98
N PRO A 117 -31.67 7.90 -5.63
CA PRO A 117 -32.42 6.85 -4.95
C PRO A 117 -33.15 7.31 -3.68
N ALA A 118 -32.55 8.18 -2.87
CA ALA A 118 -33.18 8.72 -1.66
C ALA A 118 -34.43 9.58 -1.95
N SER A 119 -34.40 10.37 -3.02
CA SER A 119 -35.56 11.14 -3.46
C SER A 119 -36.69 10.24 -3.94
N GLN A 120 -36.36 9.13 -4.62
CA GLN A 120 -37.34 8.15 -5.07
C GLN A 120 -37.90 7.30 -3.92
N ALA A 121 -37.09 7.06 -2.89
CA ALA A 121 -37.48 6.37 -1.66
C ALA A 121 -38.38 7.24 -0.74
N GLY A 122 -38.54 8.53 -1.05
CA GLY A 122 -39.40 9.44 -0.30
C GLY A 122 -38.81 9.97 1.00
N LEU A 123 -37.49 9.87 1.18
CA LEU A 123 -36.79 10.51 2.30
C LEU A 123 -36.99 12.03 2.28
N ARG A 124 -36.98 12.65 3.46
CA ARG A 124 -37.18 14.09 3.63
C ARG A 124 -36.05 14.74 4.42
N ILE A 125 -35.85 16.02 4.19
CA ILE A 125 -34.96 16.84 5.02
C ILE A 125 -35.53 16.84 6.43
N GLY A 126 -34.69 16.49 7.42
CA GLY A 126 -35.10 16.38 8.82
C GLY A 126 -35.41 14.97 9.29
N ASP A 127 -35.47 13.98 8.38
CA ASP A 127 -35.46 12.56 8.74
C ASP A 127 -34.11 12.13 9.33
#